data_AF-A0A402BNY7-F1
#
_entry.id   AF-A0A402BNY7-F1
#
_cell.length_a   1.000
_cell.length_b   1.000
_cell.length_c   1.000
_cell.angle_alpha   90.00
_cell.angle_beta   90.00
_cell.angle_gamma   90.00
#
_symmetry.space_group_name_H-M   'P 1'
#
loop_
_entity.id
_entity.type
_entity.pdbx_description
1 polymer ?
#
loop_
_entity_poly.entity_id
_entity_poly.type
_entity_poly.pdbx_seq_one_letter_code
_entity_poly.pdbx_strand_id
1 'polypeptide(L)'
;MKKMLVILLLLLGMTSTAWASLNDSNNPSDQSALSVVVFMDKKIIADGKAVTQMREVLKEKFKYANSIAIYGDDQSKSTEFLEFIEKVKTDPANEKDIVSINIGELAKYGRAIKSDYVMLITVSPCNLYWNFWSGDRVDTKGSVSVIDVNTLKYLAYMNYYKEGTSAFSSEGAKILMKKLAAEFNWSPPFAKQSDNKIVNQSEDKKPAVIVFLPDVILKKPELVEMVRKAVSTKFQVNDVPIYIDDKPKTPDFLNLISRVQTDSAKQRTFILRKESLVAYGKALNANTVTAIIISNVGAEEDNSNYRLKEDIFVVDTESNKYLLNIVFDTMDKKKRQEGIEFLLNKLQLEFKLP
;
A
#
# COMPACT_ATOMS: atom_id res chain seq x y z
N MET A 1 -21.40 -62.43 15.66
CA MET A 1 -21.53 -62.02 14.25
C MET A 1 -22.75 -61.12 14.10
N LYS A 2 -22.57 -59.94 13.49
CA LYS A 2 -23.58 -59.00 12.96
C LYS A 2 -24.67 -58.48 13.91
N LYS A 3 -24.36 -57.38 14.62
CA LYS A 3 -25.31 -56.28 14.88
C LYS A 3 -25.10 -55.23 13.78
N MET A 4 -25.97 -55.13 12.78
CA MET A 4 -26.07 -53.93 11.91
C MET A 4 -27.22 -54.07 10.90
N LEU A 5 -28.36 -53.47 11.23
CA LEU A 5 -29.52 -53.04 10.41
C LEU A 5 -30.56 -52.66 11.48
N VAL A 6 -31.15 -51.48 11.61
CA VAL A 6 -31.78 -50.60 10.63
C VAL A 6 -31.92 -49.23 11.30
N ILE A 7 -31.06 -48.26 10.97
CA ILE A 7 -31.40 -46.81 11.01
C ILE A 7 -30.61 -46.18 9.86
N LEU A 8 -31.09 -46.41 8.64
CA LEU A 8 -30.67 -45.67 7.46
C LEU A 8 -31.91 -45.44 6.60
N LEU A 9 -32.84 -44.66 7.13
CA LEU A 9 -34.03 -44.18 6.41
C LEU A 9 -34.39 -42.76 6.88
N LEU A 10 -33.39 -41.88 6.90
CA LEU A 10 -33.55 -40.45 7.21
C LEU A 10 -32.58 -39.57 6.40
N LEU A 11 -32.12 -40.05 5.24
CA LEU A 11 -31.09 -39.36 4.43
C LEU A 11 -31.31 -39.43 2.91
N LEU A 12 -32.56 -39.61 2.47
CA LEU A 12 -32.93 -39.52 1.05
C LEU A 12 -34.27 -38.78 0.95
N GLY A 13 -34.21 -37.46 0.82
CA GLY A 13 -35.41 -36.62 0.72
C GLY A 13 -35.13 -35.12 0.85
N MET A 14 -34.12 -34.60 0.17
CA MET A 14 -34.03 -33.15 -0.10
C MET A 14 -33.75 -32.94 -1.59
N THR A 15 -34.76 -33.24 -2.41
CA THR A 15 -34.85 -32.73 -3.77
C THR A 15 -35.44 -31.33 -3.73
N SER A 16 -34.67 -30.39 -4.30
CA SER A 16 -35.12 -29.12 -4.88
C SER A 16 -36.07 -28.24 -4.04
N THR A 17 -35.53 -27.37 -3.21
CA THR A 17 -36.14 -26.04 -3.05
C THR A 17 -35.74 -25.21 -4.26
N ALA A 18 -36.69 -25.06 -5.18
CA ALA A 18 -36.63 -24.12 -6.28
C ALA A 18 -36.23 -22.74 -5.76
N TRP A 19 -35.23 -22.15 -6.39
CA TRP A 19 -34.85 -20.77 -6.19
C TRP A 19 -36.03 -19.89 -6.59
N ALA A 20 -36.62 -19.21 -5.62
CA ALA A 20 -37.43 -18.05 -5.91
C ALA A 20 -36.51 -17.04 -6.60
N SER A 21 -36.72 -16.88 -7.90
CA SER A 21 -36.33 -15.72 -8.67
C SER A 21 -36.89 -14.48 -7.97
N LEU A 22 -36.07 -13.84 -7.13
CA LEU A 22 -36.35 -12.49 -6.67
C LEU A 22 -35.80 -11.53 -7.72
N ASN A 23 -36.77 -10.90 -8.37
CA ASN A 23 -36.68 -9.88 -9.40
C ASN A 23 -35.57 -8.85 -9.18
N ASP A 24 -35.06 -8.40 -10.32
CA ASP A 24 -34.48 -7.08 -10.55
C ASP A 24 -34.98 -5.99 -9.58
N SER A 25 -34.11 -5.62 -8.64
CA SER A 25 -34.05 -4.25 -8.15
C SER A 25 -32.59 -3.83 -8.14
N ASN A 26 -32.15 -3.29 -9.27
CA ASN A 26 -30.84 -2.67 -9.49
C ASN A 26 -30.72 -1.38 -8.67
N ASN A 27 -30.58 -1.50 -7.34
CA ASN A 27 -30.09 -0.42 -6.50
C ASN A 27 -28.77 -0.88 -5.86
N PRO A 28 -27.61 -0.30 -6.24
CA PRO A 28 -26.32 -0.64 -5.64
C PRO A 28 -26.22 -0.28 -4.14
N SER A 29 -27.23 0.37 -3.56
CA SER A 29 -27.20 0.89 -2.18
C SER A 29 -27.30 -0.17 -1.08
N ASP A 30 -27.80 -1.38 -1.38
CA ASP A 30 -28.12 -2.38 -0.35
C ASP A 30 -27.07 -3.50 -0.26
N GLN A 31 -26.00 -3.39 -1.06
CA GLN A 31 -24.89 -4.34 -1.04
C GLN A 31 -23.94 -4.01 0.11
N SER A 32 -23.66 -5.04 0.91
CA SER A 32 -22.62 -5.00 1.93
C SER A 32 -21.29 -4.51 1.36
N ALA A 33 -20.67 -3.57 2.05
CA ALA A 33 -19.47 -2.89 1.59
C ALA A 33 -18.21 -3.75 1.81
N LEU A 34 -17.51 -4.06 0.71
CA LEU A 34 -16.23 -4.80 0.73
C LEU A 34 -15.07 -3.86 0.40
N SER A 35 -13.96 -4.00 1.12
CA SER A 35 -12.67 -3.44 0.71
C SER A 35 -11.61 -4.51 0.57
N VAL A 36 -10.72 -4.36 -0.40
CA VAL A 36 -9.63 -5.29 -0.66
C VAL A 36 -8.31 -4.61 -0.34
N VAL A 37 -7.50 -5.26 0.49
CA VAL A 37 -6.15 -4.85 0.84
C VAL A 37 -5.19 -5.94 0.39
N VAL A 38 -4.16 -5.56 -0.36
CA VAL A 38 -3.18 -6.49 -0.91
C VAL A 38 -1.79 -6.18 -0.40
N PHE A 39 -1.12 -7.18 0.16
CA PHE A 39 0.30 -7.13 0.50
C PHE A 39 1.07 -8.09 -0.40
N MET A 40 2.11 -7.60 -1.06
CA MET A 40 2.97 -8.43 -1.89
C MET A 40 4.43 -8.22 -1.50
N ASP A 41 5.24 -9.25 -1.73
CA ASP A 41 6.69 -9.16 -1.55
C ASP A 41 7.28 -8.02 -2.39
N LYS A 42 8.30 -7.35 -1.85
CA LYS A 42 8.97 -6.20 -2.48
C LYS A 42 9.50 -6.50 -3.89
N LYS A 43 9.94 -7.74 -4.16
CA LYS A 43 10.42 -8.14 -5.49
C LYS A 43 9.29 -8.17 -6.52
N ILE A 44 8.08 -8.52 -6.09
CA ILE A 44 6.89 -8.50 -6.94
C ILE A 44 6.47 -7.05 -7.19
N ILE A 45 6.46 -6.22 -6.14
CA ILE A 45 6.12 -4.79 -6.23
C ILE A 45 7.08 -4.03 -7.16
N ALA A 46 8.36 -4.40 -7.16
CA ALA A 46 9.35 -3.79 -8.03
C ALA A 46 9.04 -3.96 -9.54
N ASP A 47 8.25 -4.96 -9.91
CA ASP A 47 7.72 -5.15 -11.26
C ASP A 47 6.37 -4.43 -11.42
N GLY A 48 6.42 -3.11 -11.65
CA GLY A 48 5.23 -2.26 -11.73
C GLY A 48 4.24 -2.68 -12.82
N LYS A 49 4.72 -3.27 -13.92
CA LYS A 49 3.86 -3.80 -14.98
C LYS A 49 3.05 -4.98 -14.47
N ALA A 50 3.68 -5.90 -13.73
CA ALA A 50 2.96 -6.98 -13.09
C ALA A 50 1.94 -6.48 -12.06
N VAL A 51 2.30 -5.47 -11.26
CA VAL A 51 1.37 -4.86 -10.29
C VAL A 51 0.14 -4.26 -10.97
N THR A 52 0.31 -3.53 -12.07
CA THR A 52 -0.80 -2.97 -12.85
C THR A 52 -1.73 -4.07 -13.37
N GLN A 53 -1.17 -5.13 -13.97
CA GLN A 53 -1.98 -6.26 -14.46
C GLN A 53 -2.74 -6.97 -13.33
N MET A 54 -2.12 -7.16 -12.17
CA MET A 54 -2.79 -7.74 -11.00
C MET A 54 -3.91 -6.85 -10.48
N ARG A 55 -3.70 -5.52 -10.47
CA ARG A 55 -4.71 -4.55 -10.07
C ARG A 55 -5.93 -4.59 -11.00
N GLU A 56 -5.72 -4.70 -12.30
CA GLU A 56 -6.80 -4.82 -13.29
C GLU A 56 -7.65 -6.07 -13.03
N VAL A 57 -7.00 -7.23 -12.82
CA VAL A 57 -7.67 -8.49 -12.47
C VAL A 57 -8.50 -8.35 -11.18
N LEU A 58 -7.95 -7.70 -10.16
CA LEU A 58 -8.66 -7.48 -8.89
C LEU A 58 -9.82 -6.50 -9.05
N LYS A 59 -9.66 -5.42 -9.83
CA LYS A 59 -10.73 -4.46 -10.13
C LYS A 59 -11.88 -5.12 -10.88
N GLU A 60 -11.59 -6.00 -11.82
CA GLU A 60 -12.61 -6.76 -12.55
C GLU A 60 -13.35 -7.72 -11.60
N LYS A 61 -12.62 -8.50 -10.80
CA LYS A 61 -13.19 -9.46 -9.86
C LYS A 61 -14.02 -8.79 -8.75
N PHE A 62 -13.52 -7.70 -8.21
CA PHE A 62 -14.08 -6.98 -7.07
C PHE A 62 -14.61 -5.60 -7.49
N LYS A 63 -15.30 -5.53 -8.63
CA LYS A 63 -15.82 -4.28 -9.21
C LYS A 63 -16.77 -3.48 -8.31
N TYR A 64 -17.35 -4.13 -7.30
CA TYR A 64 -18.23 -3.52 -6.30
C TYR A 64 -17.53 -3.25 -4.96
N ALA A 65 -16.21 -3.46 -4.87
CA ALA A 65 -15.47 -3.08 -3.67
C ALA A 65 -15.38 -1.55 -3.56
N ASN A 66 -15.59 -1.04 -2.34
CA ASN A 66 -15.40 0.38 -2.01
C ASN A 66 -13.97 0.84 -2.29
N SER A 67 -13.00 -0.06 -2.07
CA SER A 67 -11.59 0.22 -2.31
C SER A 67 -10.83 -1.06 -2.64
N ILE A 68 -9.80 -0.90 -3.49
CA ILE A 68 -8.75 -1.90 -3.68
C ILE A 68 -7.43 -1.18 -3.48
N ALA A 69 -6.74 -1.49 -2.37
CA ALA A 69 -5.49 -0.86 -2.00
C ALA A 69 -4.37 -1.90 -1.98
N ILE A 70 -3.35 -1.69 -2.81
CA ILE A 70 -2.13 -2.52 -2.83
C ILE A 70 -1.03 -1.78 -2.09
N TYR A 71 -0.45 -2.40 -1.06
CA TYR A 71 0.68 -1.82 -0.33
C TYR A 71 1.93 -1.77 -1.21
N GLY A 72 2.58 -0.61 -1.25
CA GLY A 72 3.84 -0.39 -1.94
C GLY A 72 3.73 -0.16 -3.45
N ASP A 73 2.53 -0.19 -4.04
CA ASP A 73 2.35 0.12 -5.46
C ASP A 73 2.52 1.63 -5.77
N ASP A 74 2.36 1.96 -7.05
CA ASP A 74 2.57 3.28 -7.63
C ASP A 74 1.33 4.21 -7.55
N GLN A 75 0.33 3.89 -6.73
CA GLN A 75 -0.90 4.67 -6.63
C GLN A 75 -0.95 5.51 -5.36
N SER A 76 -1.60 6.67 -5.45
CA SER A 76 -2.04 7.40 -4.26
C SER A 76 -2.90 6.54 -3.34
N LYS A 77 -2.82 6.79 -2.04
CA LYS A 77 -3.61 6.10 -1.01
C LYS A 77 -4.50 7.06 -0.24
N SER A 78 -5.62 6.54 0.26
CA SER A 78 -6.45 7.29 1.19
C SER A 78 -5.70 7.51 2.51
N THR A 79 -6.06 8.56 3.23
CA THR A 79 -5.43 8.91 4.51
C THR A 79 -5.61 7.80 5.54
N GLU A 80 -6.77 7.13 5.55
CA GLU A 80 -7.07 5.98 6.41
C GLU A 80 -6.15 4.78 6.12
N PHE A 81 -5.82 4.56 4.85
CA PHE A 81 -4.91 3.49 4.47
C PHE A 81 -3.47 3.79 4.92
N LEU A 82 -3.04 5.05 4.85
CA LEU A 82 -1.71 5.46 5.34
C LEU A 82 -1.59 5.26 6.85
N GLU A 83 -2.63 5.65 7.61
CA GLU A 83 -2.66 5.40 9.06
C GLU A 83 -2.60 3.91 9.39
N PHE A 84 -3.36 3.10 8.67
CA PHE A 84 -3.34 1.64 8.81
C PHE A 84 -1.95 1.06 8.53
N ILE A 85 -1.33 1.43 7.40
CA ILE A 85 -0.01 0.94 7.02
C ILE A 85 1.07 1.37 8.01
N GLU A 86 1.01 2.60 8.54
CA GLU A 86 1.96 3.04 9.56
C GLU A 86 1.86 2.15 10.81
N LYS A 87 0.64 1.81 11.26
CA LYS A 87 0.46 0.88 12.38
C LYS A 87 0.96 -0.52 12.07
N VAL A 88 0.71 -1.04 10.87
CA VAL A 88 1.25 -2.35 10.44
C VAL A 88 2.77 -2.34 10.43
N LYS A 89 3.41 -1.33 9.83
CA LYS A 89 4.88 -1.24 9.76
C LYS A 89 5.53 -1.08 11.13
N THR A 90 4.86 -0.36 12.04
CA THR A 90 5.40 -0.07 13.37
C THR A 90 5.11 -1.13 14.43
N ASP A 91 4.35 -2.17 14.08
CA ASP A 91 4.16 -3.35 14.91
C ASP A 91 5.50 -4.09 15.11
N PRO A 92 5.92 -4.40 16.35
CA PRO A 92 7.13 -5.19 16.61
C PRO A 92 7.19 -6.53 15.86
N ALA A 93 6.04 -7.13 15.53
CA ALA A 93 5.98 -8.35 14.73
C ALA A 93 6.49 -8.15 13.29
N ASN A 94 6.48 -6.91 12.77
CA ASN A 94 6.81 -6.57 11.40
C ASN A 94 8.13 -5.80 11.26
N GLU A 95 9.01 -5.86 12.25
CA GLU A 95 10.31 -5.16 12.28
C GLU A 95 11.27 -5.48 11.11
N LYS A 96 11.04 -6.55 10.35
CA LYS A 96 11.91 -6.92 9.21
C LYS A 96 11.17 -6.90 7.89
N ASP A 97 9.99 -7.51 7.89
CA ASP A 97 9.06 -7.58 6.76
C ASP A 97 7.64 -7.66 7.34
N ILE A 98 6.63 -7.36 6.52
CA ILE A 98 5.23 -7.50 6.94
C ILE A 98 4.87 -8.98 6.92
N VAL A 99 4.91 -9.59 8.10
CA VAL A 99 4.64 -11.02 8.32
C VAL A 99 3.33 -11.26 9.05
N SER A 100 2.83 -10.24 9.75
CA SER A 100 1.59 -10.31 10.51
C SER A 100 0.78 -9.03 10.33
N ILE A 101 -0.54 -9.16 10.22
CA ILE A 101 -1.45 -8.03 10.21
C ILE A 101 -2.47 -8.28 11.30
N ASN A 102 -2.47 -7.41 12.30
CA ASN A 102 -3.42 -7.49 13.40
C ASN A 102 -4.85 -7.28 12.87
N ILE A 103 -5.74 -8.24 13.13
CA ILE A 103 -7.14 -8.18 12.69
C ILE A 103 -7.88 -6.96 13.23
N GLY A 104 -7.56 -6.51 14.44
CA GLY A 104 -8.12 -5.31 15.04
C GLY A 104 -7.72 -4.04 14.29
N GLU A 105 -6.49 -3.94 13.80
CA GLU A 105 -6.04 -2.82 12.96
C GLU A 105 -6.69 -2.87 11.56
N LEU A 106 -6.82 -4.06 10.97
CA LEU A 106 -7.52 -4.25 9.70
C LEU A 106 -9.01 -3.86 9.80
N ALA A 107 -9.67 -4.17 10.91
CA ALA A 107 -11.05 -3.77 11.16
C ALA A 107 -11.19 -2.27 11.48
N LYS A 108 -10.23 -1.66 12.19
CA LYS A 108 -10.20 -0.19 12.37
C LYS A 108 -10.12 0.51 11.02
N TYR A 109 -9.26 0.03 10.13
CA TYR A 109 -9.19 0.51 8.75
C TYR A 109 -10.54 0.36 8.04
N GLY A 110 -11.13 -0.84 8.07
CA GLY A 110 -12.46 -1.11 7.48
C GLY A 110 -13.53 -0.13 7.97
N ARG A 111 -13.61 0.14 9.27
CA ARG A 111 -14.54 1.13 9.83
C ARG A 111 -14.28 2.54 9.32
N ALA A 112 -13.02 2.94 9.22
CA ALA A 112 -12.64 4.29 8.78
C ALA A 112 -13.10 4.56 7.34
N ILE A 113 -13.09 3.55 6.48
CA ILE A 113 -13.55 3.63 5.09
C ILE A 113 -14.98 3.13 4.86
N LYS A 114 -15.75 2.94 5.95
CA LYS A 114 -17.15 2.49 5.93
C LYS A 114 -17.36 1.15 5.20
N SER A 115 -16.45 0.19 5.40
CA SER A 115 -16.58 -1.17 4.89
C SER A 115 -17.11 -2.11 5.96
N ASP A 116 -18.00 -3.01 5.55
CA ASP A 116 -18.52 -4.09 6.39
C ASP A 116 -17.56 -5.26 6.48
N TYR A 117 -16.84 -5.48 5.37
CA TYR A 117 -15.87 -6.54 5.23
C TYR A 117 -14.56 -5.99 4.68
N VAL A 118 -13.46 -6.54 5.18
CA VAL A 118 -12.13 -6.32 4.59
C VAL A 118 -11.57 -7.66 4.15
N MET A 119 -11.21 -7.75 2.88
CA MET A 119 -10.44 -8.83 2.32
C MET A 119 -8.97 -8.49 2.34
N LEU A 120 -8.18 -9.29 3.04
CA LEU A 120 -6.73 -9.23 3.01
C LEU A 120 -6.20 -10.33 2.09
N ILE A 121 -5.50 -9.90 1.05
CA ILE A 121 -4.77 -10.75 0.12
C ILE A 121 -3.28 -10.59 0.41
N THR A 122 -2.55 -11.69 0.59
CA THR A 122 -1.09 -11.68 0.68
C THR A 122 -0.48 -12.52 -0.44
N VAL A 123 0.65 -12.08 -1.00
CA VAL A 123 1.42 -12.84 -2.00
C VAL A 123 2.90 -12.75 -1.69
N SER A 124 3.58 -13.89 -1.61
CA SER A 124 5.02 -13.91 -1.38
C SER A 124 5.68 -15.07 -2.13
N PRO A 125 6.97 -14.94 -2.50
CA PRO A 125 7.77 -16.12 -2.82
C PRO A 125 7.85 -17.02 -1.58
N CYS A 126 8.03 -18.33 -1.77
CA CYS A 126 8.17 -19.27 -0.66
C CYS A 126 9.33 -20.25 -0.80
N ASN A 127 9.67 -20.68 -2.02
CA ASN A 127 10.85 -21.51 -2.27
C ASN A 127 11.63 -20.97 -3.47
N LEU A 128 12.96 -21.01 -3.39
CA LEU A 128 13.88 -20.72 -4.49
C LEU A 128 14.66 -21.99 -4.79
N TYR A 129 14.50 -22.54 -5.99
CA TYR A 129 15.30 -23.66 -6.47
C TYR A 129 16.31 -23.15 -7.47
N TRP A 130 17.58 -23.32 -7.14
CA TRP A 130 18.66 -23.06 -8.07
C TRP A 130 18.99 -24.33 -8.84
N ASN A 131 18.85 -24.29 -10.16
CA ASN A 131 19.30 -25.38 -11.02
C ASN A 131 20.19 -24.83 -12.14
N PHE A 132 21.43 -25.29 -12.14
CA PHE A 132 22.48 -24.88 -13.08
C PHE A 132 22.05 -25.03 -14.56
N TRP A 133 21.17 -25.99 -14.87
CA TRP A 133 20.77 -26.31 -16.24
C TRP A 133 19.40 -25.76 -16.67
N SER A 134 18.53 -25.38 -15.74
CA SER A 134 17.15 -24.96 -16.05
C SER A 134 16.76 -23.56 -15.54
N GLY A 135 17.75 -22.82 -15.02
CA GLY A 135 17.54 -21.50 -14.43
C GLY A 135 16.93 -21.58 -13.03
N ASP A 136 16.82 -20.41 -12.41
CA ASP A 136 16.16 -20.28 -11.11
C ASP A 136 14.67 -20.55 -11.24
N ARG A 137 14.08 -21.21 -10.23
CA ARG A 137 12.63 -21.40 -10.12
C ARG A 137 12.16 -20.85 -8.79
N VAL A 138 11.13 -20.01 -8.83
CA VAL A 138 10.55 -19.41 -7.63
C VAL A 138 9.12 -19.90 -7.43
N ASP A 139 8.87 -20.64 -6.35
CA ASP A 139 7.51 -20.91 -5.91
C ASP A 139 6.90 -19.66 -5.31
N THR A 140 5.61 -19.46 -5.58
CA THR A 140 4.85 -18.35 -5.01
C THR A 140 3.65 -18.90 -4.24
N LYS A 141 3.42 -18.35 -3.05
CA LYS A 141 2.21 -18.60 -2.25
C LYS A 141 1.37 -17.34 -2.17
N GLY A 142 0.06 -17.51 -2.09
CA GLY A 142 -0.87 -16.44 -1.76
C GLY A 142 -1.86 -16.89 -0.71
N SER A 143 -2.37 -15.96 0.08
CA SER A 143 -3.50 -16.22 0.97
C SER A 143 -4.56 -15.14 0.82
N VAL A 144 -5.81 -15.54 1.00
CA VAL A 144 -6.97 -14.65 1.03
C VAL A 144 -7.67 -14.88 2.35
N SER A 145 -7.94 -13.80 3.06
CA SER A 145 -8.75 -13.82 4.26
C SER A 145 -9.81 -12.73 4.17
N VAL A 146 -11.03 -13.03 4.58
CA VAL A 146 -12.12 -12.05 4.68
C VAL A 146 -12.48 -11.92 6.15
N ILE A 147 -12.52 -10.69 6.65
CA ILE A 147 -12.93 -10.39 8.02
C ILE A 147 -14.23 -9.59 8.03
N ASP A 148 -15.07 -9.86 9.03
CA ASP A 148 -16.15 -8.97 9.44
C ASP A 148 -15.59 -7.87 10.33
N VAL A 149 -15.79 -6.63 9.89
CA VAL A 149 -15.25 -5.43 10.54
C VAL A 149 -15.87 -5.17 11.91
N ASN A 150 -17.13 -5.55 12.12
CA ASN A 150 -17.86 -5.31 13.36
C ASN A 150 -17.61 -6.41 14.39
N THR A 151 -17.51 -7.66 13.93
CA THR A 151 -17.36 -8.82 14.83
C THR A 151 -15.92 -9.29 15.02
N LEU A 152 -14.97 -8.77 14.22
CA LEU A 152 -13.57 -9.20 14.20
C LEU A 152 -13.40 -10.70 13.90
N LYS A 153 -14.33 -11.30 13.17
CA LYS A 153 -14.30 -12.72 12.82
C LYS A 153 -13.81 -12.92 11.39
N TYR A 154 -12.98 -13.95 11.19
CA TYR A 154 -12.69 -14.46 9.86
C TYR A 154 -13.92 -15.18 9.31
N LEU A 155 -14.35 -14.79 8.11
CA LEU A 155 -15.48 -15.37 7.39
C LEU A 155 -15.03 -16.34 6.29
N ALA A 156 -13.88 -16.08 5.69
CA ALA A 156 -13.27 -16.93 4.69
C ALA A 156 -11.76 -16.89 4.83
N TYR A 157 -11.12 -18.03 4.58
CA TYR A 157 -9.68 -18.15 4.50
C TYR A 157 -9.32 -19.19 3.43
N MET A 158 -8.46 -18.81 2.49
CA MET A 158 -7.98 -19.70 1.44
C MET A 158 -6.51 -19.47 1.17
N ASN A 159 -5.80 -20.56 0.90
CA ASN A 159 -4.41 -20.53 0.49
C ASN A 159 -4.28 -21.01 -0.95
N TYR A 160 -3.51 -20.25 -1.72
CA TYR A 160 -3.12 -20.59 -3.07
C TYR A 160 -1.63 -20.87 -3.09
N TYR A 161 -1.25 -21.91 -3.84
CA TYR A 161 0.14 -22.26 -4.04
C TYR A 161 0.38 -22.48 -5.53
N LYS A 162 1.50 -21.94 -6.00
CA LYS A 162 1.98 -22.11 -7.36
C LYS A 162 3.44 -22.53 -7.31
N GLU A 163 3.68 -23.78 -7.71
CA GLU A 163 5.03 -24.27 -8.00
C GLU A 163 5.64 -23.46 -9.15
N GLY A 164 6.91 -23.11 -8.96
CA GLY A 164 7.69 -22.24 -9.81
C GLY A 164 7.91 -22.86 -11.18
N THR A 165 7.18 -22.35 -12.17
CA THR A 165 7.47 -22.58 -13.60
C THR A 165 8.24 -21.42 -14.23
N SER A 166 8.55 -20.36 -13.46
CA SER A 166 9.19 -19.13 -13.95
C SER A 166 10.36 -18.70 -13.05
N ALA A 167 11.35 -18.05 -13.65
CA ALA A 167 12.50 -17.46 -12.96
C ALA A 167 12.15 -16.21 -12.12
N PHE A 168 10.99 -15.59 -12.40
CA PHE A 168 10.58 -14.34 -11.77
C PHE A 168 9.36 -14.54 -10.87
N SER A 169 9.44 -14.00 -9.64
CA SER A 169 8.35 -14.05 -8.65
C SER A 169 7.09 -13.30 -9.10
N SER A 170 7.22 -12.27 -9.93
CA SER A 170 6.11 -11.50 -10.47
C SER A 170 5.19 -12.34 -11.37
N GLU A 171 5.75 -13.27 -12.14
CA GLU A 171 4.94 -14.11 -13.04
C GLU A 171 4.12 -15.13 -12.27
N GLY A 172 4.72 -15.73 -11.23
CA GLY A 172 4.01 -16.57 -10.27
C GLY A 172 2.87 -15.82 -9.59
N ALA A 173 3.11 -14.58 -9.16
CA ALA A 173 2.10 -13.72 -8.54
C ALA A 173 0.93 -13.40 -9.49
N LYS A 174 1.20 -13.08 -10.76
CA LYS A 174 0.15 -12.84 -11.76
C LYS A 174 -0.74 -14.06 -11.98
N ILE A 175 -0.14 -15.25 -12.07
CA ILE A 175 -0.89 -16.50 -12.21
C ILE A 175 -1.76 -16.74 -10.97
N LEU A 176 -1.21 -16.52 -9.77
CA LEU A 176 -1.97 -16.62 -8.52
C LEU A 176 -3.15 -15.63 -8.49
N MET A 177 -2.98 -14.40 -8.95
CA MET A 177 -4.07 -13.42 -9.01
C MET A 177 -5.16 -13.81 -10.00
N LYS A 178 -4.80 -14.35 -11.18
CA LYS A 178 -5.78 -14.90 -12.13
C LYS A 178 -6.52 -16.10 -11.55
N LYS A 179 -5.79 -16.99 -10.85
CA LYS A 179 -6.38 -18.15 -10.16
C LYS A 179 -7.35 -17.71 -9.06
N LEU A 180 -6.97 -16.72 -8.27
CA LEU A 180 -7.82 -16.10 -7.24
C LEU A 180 -9.09 -15.52 -7.87
N ALA A 181 -8.97 -14.75 -8.95
CA ALA A 181 -10.12 -14.18 -9.64
C ALA A 181 -11.07 -15.27 -10.18
N ALA A 182 -10.53 -16.36 -10.70
CA ALA A 182 -11.34 -17.47 -11.21
C ALA A 182 -11.99 -18.31 -10.10
N GLU A 183 -11.27 -18.60 -9.02
CA GLU A 183 -11.66 -19.63 -8.04
C GLU A 183 -12.27 -19.06 -6.75
N PHE A 184 -11.97 -17.82 -6.38
CA PHE A 184 -12.54 -17.23 -5.16
C PHE A 184 -14.02 -16.91 -5.37
N ASN A 185 -14.88 -17.73 -4.76
CA ASN A 185 -16.33 -17.56 -4.76
C ASN A 185 -16.81 -17.25 -3.35
N TRP A 186 -16.90 -15.95 -3.04
CA TRP A 186 -17.52 -15.44 -1.83
C TRP A 186 -18.37 -14.22 -2.20
N SER A 187 -19.61 -14.21 -1.73
CA SER A 187 -20.53 -13.08 -1.87
C SER A 187 -20.87 -12.57 -0.47
N PRO A 188 -20.78 -11.26 -0.23
CA PRO A 188 -21.14 -10.72 1.06
C PRO A 188 -22.65 -10.90 1.31
N PRO A 189 -23.09 -11.21 2.54
CA PRO A 189 -24.52 -11.27 2.85
C PRO A 189 -25.14 -9.87 2.76
N PHE A 190 -26.30 -9.74 2.12
CA PHE A 190 -26.95 -8.45 1.85
C PHE A 190 -27.64 -7.89 3.09
N ALA A 191 -27.17 -6.73 3.56
CA ALA A 191 -27.97 -5.62 4.07
C ALA A 191 -27.05 -4.57 4.71
N LYS A 192 -27.16 -3.30 4.30
CA LYS A 192 -26.95 -2.17 5.23
C LYS A 192 -27.44 -0.81 4.74
N GLN A 193 -27.77 0.02 5.73
CA GLN A 193 -28.13 1.45 5.67
C GLN A 193 -26.87 2.34 5.67
N SER A 194 -27.00 3.51 5.04
CA SER A 194 -25.93 4.47 4.79
C SER A 194 -25.96 5.68 5.73
N ASP A 195 -24.80 6.34 5.92
CA ASP A 195 -24.74 7.75 6.32
C ASP A 195 -23.45 8.44 5.84
N ASN A 196 -23.61 9.71 5.42
CA ASN A 196 -22.57 10.59 4.87
C ASN A 196 -22.24 11.76 5.80
N LYS A 197 -20.98 12.22 5.78
CA LYS A 197 -20.64 13.63 6.02
C LYS A 197 -19.21 13.96 5.56
N ILE A 198 -19.09 15.16 5.00
CA ILE A 198 -17.86 15.84 4.55
C ILE A 198 -17.57 16.96 5.54
N VAL A 199 -16.29 17.31 5.74
CA VAL A 199 -15.85 18.49 6.50
C VAL A 199 -14.87 19.30 5.64
N ASN A 200 -15.06 20.62 5.60
CA ASN A 200 -14.18 21.59 4.96
C ASN A 200 -13.07 22.08 5.91
N GLN A 201 -11.93 22.50 5.36
CA GLN A 201 -10.81 23.13 6.06
C GLN A 201 -10.70 24.63 5.78
N SER A 202 -10.01 25.36 6.68
CA SER A 202 -9.81 26.82 6.69
C SER A 202 -8.35 27.25 6.46
N GLU A 203 -8.15 28.57 6.43
CA GLU A 203 -7.13 29.39 5.74
C GLU A 203 -5.67 29.40 6.24
N ASP A 204 -4.81 29.71 5.25
CA ASP A 204 -3.49 30.36 5.19
C ASP A 204 -2.55 30.38 6.41
N LYS A 205 -1.63 29.41 6.44
CA LYS A 205 -0.24 29.59 6.91
C LYS A 205 0.74 28.76 6.07
N LYS A 206 2.02 29.16 6.08
CA LYS A 206 3.08 28.61 5.22
C LYS A 206 3.37 27.14 5.52
N PRO A 207 3.47 26.27 4.49
CA PRO A 207 3.82 24.87 4.65
C PRO A 207 5.31 24.72 5.00
N ALA A 208 5.66 23.76 5.87
CA ALA A 208 7.03 23.27 5.98
C ALA A 208 7.24 22.15 4.95
N VAL A 209 8.41 22.10 4.32
CA VAL A 209 8.73 21.07 3.33
C VAL A 209 10.03 20.38 3.71
N ILE A 210 10.09 19.07 3.51
CA ILE A 210 11.29 18.25 3.73
C ILE A 210 11.42 17.23 2.60
N VAL A 211 12.66 16.98 2.17
CA VAL A 211 12.94 16.01 1.12
C VAL A 211 13.87 14.91 1.64
N PHE A 212 13.55 13.66 1.30
CA PHE A 212 14.39 12.50 1.53
C PHE A 212 14.85 11.94 0.18
N LEU A 213 16.17 11.82 0.02
CA LEU A 213 16.79 11.33 -1.21
C LEU A 213 17.55 10.02 -0.93
N PRO A 214 17.64 9.11 -1.90
CA PRO A 214 18.47 7.92 -1.79
C PRO A 214 19.94 8.26 -2.05
N ASP A 215 20.85 7.43 -1.53
CA ASP A 215 22.31 7.62 -1.65
C ASP A 215 22.80 7.86 -3.08
N VAL A 216 22.17 7.21 -4.07
CA VAL A 216 22.55 7.31 -5.48
C VAL A 216 22.34 8.72 -6.07
N ILE A 217 21.47 9.51 -5.43
CA ILE A 217 21.22 10.93 -5.74
C ILE A 217 22.05 11.83 -4.84
N LEU A 218 22.13 11.51 -3.54
CA LEU A 218 22.92 12.28 -2.57
C LEU A 218 24.40 12.41 -2.96
N LYS A 219 24.97 11.38 -3.59
CA LYS A 219 26.36 11.40 -4.11
C LYS A 219 26.57 12.33 -5.32
N LYS A 220 25.55 13.05 -5.77
CA LYS A 220 25.55 13.92 -6.96
C LYS A 220 25.00 15.31 -6.62
N PRO A 221 25.87 16.26 -6.20
CA PRO A 221 25.44 17.60 -5.78
C PRO A 221 24.57 18.33 -6.80
N GLU A 222 24.82 18.13 -8.10
CA GLU A 222 24.05 18.70 -9.19
C GLU A 222 22.58 18.26 -9.19
N LEU A 223 22.32 17.00 -8.83
CA LEU A 223 20.96 16.47 -8.73
C LEU A 223 20.27 16.92 -7.44
N VAL A 224 21.02 17.01 -6.35
CA VAL A 224 20.52 17.52 -5.06
C VAL A 224 20.03 18.96 -5.19
N GLU A 225 20.83 19.82 -5.83
CA GLU A 225 20.45 21.23 -6.07
C GLU A 225 19.28 21.37 -7.07
N MET A 226 19.21 20.49 -8.08
CA MET A 226 18.06 20.45 -9.00
C MET A 226 16.75 20.17 -8.24
N VAL A 227 16.74 19.16 -7.37
CA VAL A 227 15.58 18.85 -6.52
C VAL A 227 15.27 20.02 -5.58
N ARG A 228 16.28 20.54 -4.88
CA ARG A 228 16.13 21.67 -3.95
C ARG A 228 15.45 22.87 -4.62
N LYS A 229 15.92 23.27 -5.80
CA LYS A 229 15.37 24.40 -6.55
C LYS A 229 13.94 24.15 -7.00
N ALA A 230 13.65 22.98 -7.53
CA ALA A 230 12.31 22.63 -8.00
C ALA A 230 11.30 22.63 -6.84
N VAL A 231 11.65 22.02 -5.71
CA VAL A 231 10.79 21.96 -4.52
C VAL A 231 10.62 23.36 -3.90
N SER A 232 11.70 24.13 -3.73
CA SER A 232 11.65 25.50 -3.23
C SER A 232 10.71 26.37 -4.06
N THR A 233 10.81 26.27 -5.39
CA THR A 233 9.95 26.99 -6.34
C THR A 233 8.48 26.55 -6.20
N LYS A 234 8.22 25.23 -6.13
CA LYS A 234 6.84 24.70 -6.07
C LYS A 234 6.09 25.14 -4.81
N PHE A 235 6.78 25.09 -3.68
CA PHE A 235 6.18 25.36 -2.36
C PHE A 235 6.43 26.78 -1.86
N GLN A 236 7.15 27.61 -2.63
CA GLN A 236 7.50 28.98 -2.29
C GLN A 236 8.20 29.09 -0.92
N VAL A 237 9.13 28.18 -0.66
CA VAL A 237 9.93 28.13 0.58
C VAL A 237 11.38 28.52 0.32
N ASN A 238 11.97 29.30 1.24
CA ASN A 238 13.33 29.83 1.09
C ASN A 238 14.43 28.76 1.25
N ASP A 239 14.13 27.71 2.01
CA ASP A 239 15.04 26.57 2.18
C ASP A 239 14.25 25.26 2.19
N VAL A 240 14.85 24.22 1.61
CA VAL A 240 14.30 22.87 1.53
C VAL A 240 15.29 21.93 2.21
N PRO A 241 15.08 21.58 3.49
CA PRO A 241 15.96 20.64 4.15
C PRO A 241 15.94 19.27 3.45
N ILE A 242 17.13 18.74 3.16
CA ILE A 242 17.34 17.44 2.51
C ILE A 242 17.99 16.48 3.51
N TYR A 243 17.38 15.31 3.69
CA TYR A 243 17.89 14.23 4.54
C TYR A 243 19.28 13.82 4.06
N ILE A 244 20.31 14.09 4.89
CA ILE A 244 21.74 13.80 4.63
C ILE A 244 22.37 14.69 3.53
N ASP A 245 22.02 15.98 3.49
CA ASP A 245 22.88 16.99 2.82
C ASP A 245 23.87 17.61 3.81
N ASP A 246 24.96 18.19 3.30
CA ASP A 246 26.10 18.78 4.02
C ASP A 246 25.83 20.20 4.53
N LYS A 247 24.66 20.79 4.19
CA LYS A 247 24.28 22.13 4.64
C LYS A 247 23.97 22.17 6.14
N PRO A 248 24.21 23.32 6.82
CA PRO A 248 23.87 23.49 8.23
C PRO A 248 22.40 23.14 8.50
N LYS A 249 22.17 22.35 9.54
CA LYS A 249 20.86 21.81 9.90
C LYS A 249 20.34 22.49 11.15
N THR A 250 19.06 22.88 11.14
CA THR A 250 18.41 23.38 12.36
C THR A 250 18.36 22.27 13.42
N PRO A 251 18.39 22.60 14.73
CA PRO A 251 18.23 21.60 15.79
C PRO A 251 16.96 20.76 15.64
N ASP A 252 15.85 21.38 15.22
CA ASP A 252 14.58 20.70 14.99
C ASP A 252 14.65 19.69 13.85
N PHE A 253 15.36 20.04 12.78
CA PHE A 253 15.63 19.10 11.70
C PHE A 253 16.50 17.94 12.20
N LEU A 254 17.60 18.21 12.92
CA LEU A 254 18.44 17.14 13.49
C LEU A 254 17.66 16.19 14.41
N ASN A 255 16.72 16.71 15.20
CA ASN A 255 15.83 15.92 16.03
C ASN A 255 14.90 15.02 15.19
N LEU A 256 14.33 15.54 14.09
CA LEU A 256 13.55 14.74 13.15
C LEU A 256 14.40 13.63 12.53
N ILE A 257 15.61 13.95 12.06
CA ILE A 257 16.55 12.98 11.49
C ILE A 257 16.86 11.87 12.49
N SER A 258 17.17 12.22 13.74
CA SER A 258 17.46 11.25 14.79
C SER A 258 16.30 10.29 15.05
N ARG A 259 15.06 10.79 15.05
CA ARG A 259 13.86 9.94 15.18
C ARG A 259 13.68 9.01 14.00
N VAL A 260 13.77 9.53 12.77
CA VAL A 260 13.69 8.74 11.53
C VAL A 260 14.76 7.65 11.52
N GLN A 261 16.01 7.98 11.85
CA GLN A 261 17.10 7.01 11.94
C GLN A 261 16.86 5.96 13.01
N THR A 262 16.39 6.36 14.20
CA THR A 262 16.10 5.44 15.30
C THR A 262 15.00 4.45 14.92
N ASP A 263 13.90 4.94 14.36
CA ASP A 263 12.78 4.09 13.92
C ASP A 263 13.20 3.19 12.75
N SER A 264 13.91 3.75 11.79
CA SER A 264 14.37 3.00 10.60
C SER A 264 15.39 1.92 10.96
N ALA A 265 16.28 2.18 11.93
CA ALA A 265 17.24 1.21 12.42
C ALA A 265 16.56 0.05 13.16
N LYS A 266 15.56 0.36 14.00
CA LYS A 266 14.75 -0.66 14.68
C LYS A 266 14.05 -1.57 13.68
N GLN A 267 13.50 -1.01 12.60
CA GLN A 267 12.67 -1.73 11.64
C GLN A 267 13.41 -2.15 10.35
N ARG A 268 14.74 -1.99 10.31
CA ARG A 268 15.61 -2.32 9.15
C ARG A 268 15.07 -1.85 7.79
N THR A 269 14.32 -0.76 7.80
CA THR A 269 13.62 -0.22 6.63
C THR A 269 13.39 1.27 6.86
N PHE A 270 13.17 2.04 5.80
CA PHE A 270 12.90 3.47 5.96
C PHE A 270 11.52 3.70 6.60
N ILE A 271 11.51 4.41 7.74
CA ILE A 271 10.33 4.74 8.52
C ILE A 271 10.28 6.23 8.77
N LEU A 272 9.30 6.88 8.15
CA LEU A 272 8.91 8.24 8.45
C LEU A 272 7.51 8.22 9.06
N ARG A 273 7.44 8.42 10.39
CA ARG A 273 6.16 8.49 11.10
C ARG A 273 5.50 9.85 10.96
N LYS A 274 4.18 9.87 10.85
CA LYS A 274 3.36 11.07 10.92
C LYS A 274 3.67 11.89 12.17
N GLU A 275 3.81 11.26 13.33
CA GLU A 275 4.07 11.98 14.59
C GLU A 275 5.41 12.71 14.58
N SER A 276 6.41 12.17 13.87
CA SER A 276 7.70 12.83 13.70
C SER A 276 7.58 14.07 12.81
N LEU A 277 6.81 13.99 11.72
CA LEU A 277 6.52 15.13 10.86
C LEU A 277 5.71 16.21 11.59
N VAL A 278 4.69 15.83 12.35
CA VAL A 278 3.87 16.76 13.14
C VAL A 278 4.71 17.45 14.21
N ALA A 279 5.58 16.73 14.91
CA ALA A 279 6.48 17.35 15.89
C ALA A 279 7.42 18.39 15.23
N TYR A 280 7.94 18.08 14.03
CA TYR A 280 8.75 19.00 13.25
C TYR A 280 7.95 20.24 12.80
N GLY A 281 6.73 20.05 12.31
CA GLY A 281 5.83 21.14 11.94
C GLY A 281 5.53 22.08 13.12
N LYS A 282 5.26 21.52 14.30
CA LYS A 282 5.04 22.30 15.53
C LYS A 282 6.25 23.14 15.90
N ALA A 283 7.46 22.58 15.79
CA ALA A 283 8.69 23.31 16.08
C ALA A 283 8.91 24.50 15.12
N LEU A 284 8.46 24.36 13.87
CA LEU A 284 8.52 25.42 12.86
C LEU A 284 7.30 26.34 12.81
N ASN A 285 6.32 26.14 13.69
CA ASN A 285 5.02 26.84 13.66
C ASN A 285 4.31 26.73 12.29
N ALA A 286 4.43 25.57 11.64
CA ALA A 286 3.81 25.27 10.36
C ALA A 286 2.49 24.51 10.56
N ASN A 287 1.43 24.91 9.84
CA ASN A 287 0.14 24.21 9.89
C ASN A 287 0.21 22.86 9.17
N THR A 288 0.99 22.77 8.10
CA THR A 288 1.20 21.53 7.36
C THR A 288 2.68 21.24 7.17
N VAL A 289 3.00 19.94 7.07
CA VAL A 289 4.32 19.47 6.68
C VAL A 289 4.19 18.59 5.45
N THR A 290 4.87 18.98 4.38
CA THR A 290 5.00 18.17 3.16
C THR A 290 6.32 17.42 3.18
N ALA A 291 6.26 16.10 3.23
CA ALA A 291 7.42 15.24 3.07
C ALA A 291 7.45 14.65 1.66
N ILE A 292 8.54 14.86 0.94
CA ILE A 292 8.80 14.31 -0.39
C ILE A 292 9.89 13.25 -0.24
N ILE A 293 9.60 12.01 -0.60
CA ILE A 293 10.54 10.90 -0.51
C ILE A 293 10.79 10.37 -1.91
N ILE A 294 12.02 10.53 -2.41
CA ILE A 294 12.45 9.89 -3.65
C ILE A 294 13.18 8.60 -3.28
N SER A 295 12.81 7.50 -3.93
CA SER A 295 13.36 6.16 -3.67
C SER A 295 13.69 5.42 -4.97
N ASN A 296 14.67 4.52 -4.89
CA ASN A 296 14.93 3.55 -5.95
C ASN A 296 13.95 2.38 -5.84
N VAL A 297 13.35 1.98 -6.96
CA VAL A 297 12.46 0.82 -7.04
C VAL A 297 13.20 -0.33 -7.74
N GLY A 298 13.51 -1.40 -7.00
CA GLY A 298 14.17 -2.62 -7.51
C GLY A 298 15.63 -2.78 -7.10
N ALA A 299 16.23 -3.93 -7.46
CA ALA A 299 17.64 -4.22 -7.18
C ALA A 299 18.58 -3.44 -8.10
N GLU A 300 19.68 -2.94 -7.53
CA GLU A 300 20.78 -2.24 -8.23
C GLU A 300 21.60 -3.24 -9.06
N GLU A 301 21.03 -3.76 -10.14
CA GLU A 301 21.74 -4.70 -11.01
C GLU A 301 22.51 -4.00 -12.14
N ASP A 302 22.25 -2.70 -12.38
CA ASP A 302 22.91 -1.97 -13.47
C ASP A 302 23.18 -0.51 -13.08
N ASN A 303 24.46 -0.13 -12.98
CA ASN A 303 24.94 1.11 -12.33
C ASN A 303 24.46 2.43 -12.97
N SER A 304 23.76 2.38 -14.11
CA SER A 304 23.41 3.56 -14.91
C SER A 304 21.92 3.90 -14.92
N ASN A 305 21.02 2.91 -14.82
CA ASN A 305 19.58 3.09 -15.03
C ASN A 305 18.75 2.66 -13.82
N TYR A 306 17.92 3.57 -13.32
CA TYR A 306 17.14 3.42 -12.10
C TYR A 306 15.67 3.66 -12.40
N ARG A 307 14.78 2.85 -11.82
CA ARG A 307 13.37 3.20 -11.70
C ARG A 307 13.23 3.99 -10.41
N LEU A 308 12.73 5.21 -10.49
CA LEU A 308 12.58 6.10 -9.35
C LEU A 308 11.11 6.26 -9.01
N LYS A 309 10.82 6.37 -7.72
CA LYS A 309 9.48 6.67 -7.20
C LYS A 309 9.55 7.82 -6.22
N GLU A 310 8.67 8.77 -6.38
CA GLU A 310 8.44 9.90 -5.48
C GLU A 310 7.13 9.68 -4.72
N ASP A 311 7.22 9.53 -3.39
CA ASP A 311 6.08 9.51 -2.49
C ASP A 311 5.99 10.87 -1.78
N ILE A 312 4.88 11.58 -1.97
CA ILE A 312 4.61 12.88 -1.35
C ILE A 312 3.53 12.69 -0.29
N PHE A 313 3.79 13.15 0.94
CA PHE A 313 2.87 13.12 2.06
C PHE A 313 2.63 14.53 2.57
N VAL A 314 1.37 14.92 2.75
CA VAL A 314 1.01 16.16 3.45
C VAL A 314 0.34 15.78 4.75
N VAL A 315 0.87 16.27 5.87
CA VAL A 315 0.30 16.08 7.20
C VAL A 315 -0.16 17.41 7.77
N ASP A 316 -1.30 17.36 8.44
CA ASP A 316 -1.82 18.47 9.24
C ASP A 316 -1.27 18.40 10.66
N THR A 317 -0.64 19.49 11.06
CA THR A 317 0.10 19.58 12.32
C THR A 317 -0.83 19.73 13.52
N GLU A 318 -1.98 20.37 13.34
CA GLU A 318 -2.95 20.62 14.40
C GLU A 318 -3.77 19.36 14.72
N SER A 319 -4.38 18.77 13.69
CA SER A 319 -5.22 17.57 13.81
C SER A 319 -4.44 16.26 13.89
N ASN A 320 -3.13 16.28 13.61
CA ASN A 320 -2.27 15.09 13.54
C ASN A 320 -2.84 14.05 12.56
N LYS A 321 -3.20 14.48 11.35
CA LYS A 321 -3.77 13.64 10.30
C LYS A 321 -2.99 13.76 9.00
N TYR A 322 -2.97 12.68 8.22
CA TYR A 322 -2.63 12.83 6.81
C TYR A 322 -3.74 13.63 6.11
N LEU A 323 -3.36 14.56 5.24
CA LEU A 323 -4.27 15.29 4.36
C LEU A 323 -4.24 14.71 2.95
N LEU A 324 -3.05 14.34 2.48
CA LEU A 324 -2.85 13.92 1.09
C LEU A 324 -1.67 12.96 0.99
N ASN A 325 -1.79 12.02 0.05
CA ASN A 325 -0.67 11.29 -0.51
C ASN A 325 -0.74 11.29 -2.04
N ILE A 326 0.40 11.59 -2.67
CA ILE A 326 0.59 11.50 -4.12
C ILE A 326 1.82 10.64 -4.37
N VAL A 327 1.74 9.80 -5.40
CA VAL A 327 2.85 8.95 -5.83
C VAL A 327 3.11 9.20 -7.31
N PHE A 328 4.37 9.48 -7.65
CA PHE A 328 4.84 9.53 -9.04
C PHE A 328 5.90 8.45 -9.24
N ASP A 329 5.81 7.70 -10.33
CA ASP A 329 6.73 6.61 -10.64
C ASP A 329 7.22 6.76 -12.09
N THR A 330 8.52 6.57 -12.32
CA THR A 330 9.09 6.64 -13.68
C THR A 330 8.61 5.50 -14.58
N MET A 331 7.99 4.47 -14.01
CA MET A 331 7.46 3.22 -14.60
C MET A 331 8.51 2.30 -15.24
N ASP A 332 9.45 2.87 -15.96
CA ASP A 332 10.60 2.19 -16.56
C ASP A 332 11.92 2.73 -15.95
N LYS A 333 12.99 1.96 -16.10
CA LYS A 333 14.34 2.38 -15.70
C LYS A 333 14.82 3.51 -16.62
N LYS A 334 15.33 4.60 -16.04
CA LYS A 334 15.87 5.77 -16.74
C LYS A 334 17.26 6.11 -16.22
N LYS A 335 18.05 6.88 -16.98
CA LYS A 335 19.26 7.48 -16.40
C LYS A 335 18.86 8.36 -15.21
N ARG A 336 19.72 8.44 -14.19
CA ARG A 336 19.42 9.16 -12.92
C ARG A 336 18.87 10.57 -13.13
N GLN A 337 19.53 11.36 -13.98
CA GLN A 337 19.12 12.74 -14.25
C GLN A 337 17.74 12.78 -14.94
N GLU A 338 17.54 12.01 -16.00
CA GLU A 338 16.27 11.92 -16.74
C GLU A 338 15.12 11.47 -15.82
N GLY A 339 15.37 10.51 -14.92
CA GLY A 339 14.40 10.06 -13.94
C GLY A 339 14.01 11.16 -12.96
N ILE A 340 14.98 11.95 -12.49
CA ILE A 340 14.72 13.09 -11.60
C ILE A 340 13.98 14.21 -12.32
N GLU A 341 14.40 14.59 -13.53
CA GLU A 341 13.70 15.59 -14.32
C GLU A 341 12.25 15.18 -14.59
N PHE A 342 11.99 13.90 -14.86
CA PHE A 342 10.64 13.38 -14.99
C PHE A 342 9.81 13.58 -13.72
N LEU A 343 10.32 13.17 -12.55
CA LEU A 343 9.60 13.30 -11.27
C LEU A 343 9.38 14.78 -10.91
N LEU A 344 10.38 15.64 -11.08
CA LEU A 344 10.25 17.07 -10.80
C LEU A 344 9.24 17.74 -11.72
N ASN A 345 9.17 17.36 -13.01
CA ASN A 345 8.14 17.86 -13.91
C ASN A 345 6.74 17.44 -13.47
N LYS A 346 6.57 16.19 -13.01
CA LYS A 346 5.31 15.72 -12.42
C LYS A 346 4.93 16.53 -11.18
N LEU A 347 5.88 16.76 -10.26
CA LEU A 347 5.67 17.61 -9.09
C LEU A 347 5.25 19.04 -9.48
N GLN A 348 5.86 19.66 -10.49
CA GLN A 348 5.48 21.01 -10.90
C GLN A 348 4.08 21.05 -11.50
N LEU A 349 3.77 20.14 -12.42
CA LEU A 349 2.59 20.21 -13.27
C LEU A 349 1.34 19.56 -12.65
N GLU A 350 1.52 18.49 -11.88
CA GLU A 350 0.41 17.61 -11.47
C GLU A 350 0.11 17.69 -9.97
N PHE A 351 1.11 18.00 -9.13
CA PHE A 351 0.86 18.18 -7.69
C PHE A 351 0.07 19.47 -7.41
N LYS A 352 -0.99 19.35 -6.62
CA LYS A 352 -1.76 20.48 -6.09
C LYS A 352 -1.93 20.29 -4.59
N LEU A 353 -1.66 21.35 -3.81
CA LEU A 353 -2.01 21.34 -2.40
C LEU A 353 -3.55 21.31 -2.28
N PRO A 354 -4.08 20.52 -1.33
CA PRO A 354 -5.51 20.44 -1.09
C PRO A 354 -6.09 21.77 -0.57
#